data_AF-A0A2E7RTQ3-F1
#
_entry.id   AF-A0A2E7RTQ3-F1
#
_cell.length_a   1.000
_cell.length_b   1.000
_cell.length_c   1.000
_cell.angle_alpha   90.00
_cell.angle_beta   90.00
_cell.angle_gamma   90.00
#
_symmetry.space_group_name_H-M   'P 1'
#
loop_
_entity.id
_entity.type
_entity.pdbx_description
1 polymer ?
#
loop_
_entity_poly.entity_id
_entity_poly.type
_entity_poly.pdbx_seq_one_letter_code
_entity_poly.pdbx_strand_id
1 'polypeptide(L)'
;MERPGTIRRRVSGISRQAKNRSTRRSVGVGIGLVGLRDLDYSPASHDQLRTGAMDYHLKPVGKICAHGGEPLEPSTVCVSVLIERDGELLRLDYCEADWQGPPEGTVGQWRCTVPEPVVSSVLTIDPDSLMRYFERLADEPDDPAEPLQQKLRYVVAVMLWRKRRLKLGGSKMEGDREVLEFSGVRGEGQFDVLDCKLADDEIDELQDRLNEQLQREEWS
;
A
#
# COMPACT_ATOMS: atom_id res chain seq x y z
N MET A 1 -25.11 -33.60 73.26
CA MET A 1 -24.07 -34.52 72.74
C MET A 1 -23.75 -34.10 71.32
N GLU A 2 -22.51 -33.65 71.14
CA GLU A 2 -21.71 -33.61 69.91
C GLU A 2 -22.22 -32.76 68.73
N ARG A 3 -21.66 -31.55 68.63
CA ARG A 3 -21.56 -30.78 67.38
C ARG A 3 -20.40 -31.34 66.55
N PRO A 4 -20.52 -31.50 65.22
CA PRO A 4 -19.36 -31.60 64.36
C PRO A 4 -19.02 -30.24 63.75
N GLY A 5 -17.83 -29.74 64.11
CA GLY A 5 -17.17 -28.63 63.45
C GLY A 5 -16.34 -29.10 62.26
N THR A 6 -16.19 -28.17 61.30
CA THR A 6 -15.01 -27.94 60.45
C THR A 6 -14.59 -29.05 59.47
N ILE A 7 -14.61 -28.72 58.17
CA ILE A 7 -13.41 -28.65 57.31
C ILE A 7 -13.78 -27.90 56.02
N ARG A 8 -13.16 -26.73 55.85
CA ARG A 8 -13.08 -26.01 54.57
C ARG A 8 -12.26 -26.86 53.61
N ARG A 9 -12.81 -27.21 52.44
CA ARG A 9 -12.02 -27.58 51.27
C ARG A 9 -12.16 -26.48 50.21
N ARG A 10 -11.11 -25.68 50.07
CA ARG A 10 -10.85 -24.90 48.84
C ARG A 10 -10.59 -25.92 47.73
N VAL A 11 -11.45 -25.95 46.72
CA VAL A 11 -11.12 -26.57 45.44
C VAL A 11 -10.73 -25.45 44.49
N SER A 12 -9.42 -25.31 44.31
CA SER A 12 -8.78 -24.58 43.23
C SER A 12 -9.09 -25.31 41.92
N GLY A 13 -10.03 -24.77 41.15
CA GLY A 13 -10.44 -25.25 39.83
C GLY A 13 -10.12 -24.21 38.76
N ILE A 14 -8.91 -24.33 38.24
CA ILE A 14 -8.31 -23.71 37.04
C ILE A 14 -9.34 -23.15 36.03
N SER A 15 -9.37 -21.83 35.91
CA SER A 15 -10.01 -21.11 34.81
C SER A 15 -9.29 -21.41 33.49
N ARG A 16 -9.95 -22.12 32.58
CA ARG A 16 -9.50 -22.29 31.20
C ARG A 16 -9.78 -20.99 30.43
N GLN A 17 -8.88 -20.02 30.53
CA GLN A 17 -8.80 -18.98 29.51
C GLN A 17 -8.23 -19.60 28.24
N ALA A 18 -9.09 -19.80 27.25
CA ALA A 18 -8.68 -20.03 25.88
C ALA A 18 -7.89 -18.79 25.42
N LYS A 19 -6.56 -18.92 25.34
CA LYS A 19 -5.70 -17.97 24.65
C LYS A 19 -6.06 -18.04 23.18
N ASN A 20 -7.00 -17.19 22.76
CA ASN A 20 -7.29 -16.94 21.36
C ASN A 20 -6.06 -16.21 20.80
N ARG A 21 -5.10 -16.97 20.31
CA ARG A 21 -3.89 -16.46 19.66
C ARG A 21 -4.34 -15.91 18.33
N SER A 22 -4.76 -14.65 18.33
CA SER A 22 -5.02 -13.87 17.13
C SER A 22 -3.72 -13.77 16.36
N THR A 23 -3.53 -14.69 15.42
CA THR A 23 -2.62 -14.52 14.30
C THR A 23 -3.16 -13.37 13.46
N ARG A 24 -2.77 -12.14 13.81
CA ARG A 24 -2.72 -11.03 12.85
C ARG A 24 -1.77 -11.50 11.75
N ARG A 25 -2.32 -12.04 10.66
CA ARG A 25 -1.61 -12.03 9.39
C ARG A 25 -1.64 -10.58 8.96
N SER A 26 -0.51 -9.89 9.11
CA SER A 26 -0.22 -8.68 8.36
C SER A 26 -0.33 -9.06 6.88
N VAL A 27 -1.48 -8.76 6.29
CA VAL A 27 -1.59 -8.70 4.83
C VAL A 27 -0.94 -7.37 4.49
N GLY A 28 0.38 -7.41 4.24
CA GLY A 28 1.11 -6.27 3.70
C GLY A 28 0.35 -5.82 2.47
N VAL A 29 -0.22 -4.62 2.54
CA VAL A 29 -0.70 -3.93 1.36
C VAL A 29 0.57 -3.63 0.61
N GLY A 30 0.89 -4.44 -0.39
CA GLY A 30 2.02 -4.19 -1.28
C GLY A 30 1.82 -2.81 -1.90
N ILE A 31 2.37 -1.80 -1.25
CA ILE A 31 2.67 -0.53 -1.87
C ILE A 31 3.69 -0.95 -2.91
N GLY A 32 3.26 -1.04 -4.17
CA GLY A 32 4.18 -1.23 -5.28
C GLY A 32 5.12 -0.03 -5.37
N LEU A 33 6.09 0.07 -4.46
CA LEU A 33 7.41 0.54 -4.76
C LEU A 33 8.03 -0.55 -5.61
N VAL A 34 7.62 -0.58 -6.88
CA VAL A 34 8.51 -1.09 -7.92
C VAL A 34 9.76 -0.24 -7.75
N GLY A 35 10.82 -0.86 -7.25
CA GLY A 35 12.08 -0.19 -6.99
C GLY A 35 12.51 0.58 -8.23
N LEU A 36 13.23 1.68 -8.03
CA LEU A 36 13.94 2.45 -9.05
C LEU A 36 15.00 1.61 -9.82
N ARG A 37 14.84 0.29 -9.95
CA ARG A 37 15.82 -0.63 -10.51
C ARG A 37 15.80 -0.77 -12.04
N ASP A 38 14.91 -0.07 -12.75
CA ASP A 38 14.81 -0.20 -14.22
C ASP A 38 14.96 1.11 -15.00
N LEU A 39 15.79 2.06 -14.53
CA LEU A 39 16.17 3.25 -15.30
C LEU A 39 17.64 3.22 -15.76
N ASP A 40 18.08 2.10 -16.34
CA ASP A 40 19.26 2.10 -17.21
C ASP A 40 18.88 2.69 -18.58
N TYR A 41 18.87 4.02 -18.65
CA TYR A 41 18.82 4.75 -19.92
C TYR A 41 20.21 4.73 -20.57
N SER A 42 20.42 3.79 -21.50
CA SER A 42 21.58 3.77 -22.39
C SER A 42 21.14 4.12 -23.82
N PRO A 43 21.63 5.23 -24.42
CA PRO A 43 21.21 5.65 -25.75
C PRO A 43 22.15 5.05 -26.80
N ALA A 44 21.99 3.77 -27.15
CA ALA A 44 22.59 3.24 -28.37
C ALA A 44 21.86 1.99 -28.88
N SER A 45 21.27 2.14 -30.07
CA SER A 45 20.99 1.08 -31.06
C SER A 45 20.10 -0.08 -30.64
N HIS A 46 18.79 0.05 -30.85
CA HIS A 46 17.85 -1.07 -30.87
C HIS A 46 16.98 -1.00 -32.14
N ASP A 47 17.47 -1.63 -33.22
CA ASP A 47 16.62 -2.22 -34.23
C ASP A 47 16.36 -3.68 -33.83
N GLN A 48 15.13 -4.14 -34.03
CA GLN A 48 14.64 -5.53 -33.94
C GLN A 48 14.61 -6.21 -32.56
N LEU A 49 13.45 -6.10 -31.90
CA LEU A 49 12.46 -7.19 -31.71
C LEU A 49 11.44 -6.75 -30.63
N ARG A 50 10.35 -6.11 -31.07
CA ARG A 50 9.16 -5.92 -30.22
C ARG A 50 8.49 -7.29 -30.03
N THR A 51 8.95 -8.06 -29.06
CA THR A 51 8.03 -8.94 -28.32
C THR A 51 7.12 -7.99 -27.56
N GLY A 52 5.93 -7.74 -28.10
CA GLY A 52 4.94 -6.89 -27.45
C GLY A 52 4.55 -7.51 -26.11
N ALA A 53 5.20 -7.09 -25.03
CA ALA A 53 4.64 -7.23 -23.70
C ALA A 53 3.29 -6.50 -23.73
N MET A 54 2.21 -7.27 -23.87
CA MET A 54 0.86 -6.73 -23.82
C MET A 54 0.61 -6.32 -22.37
N ASP A 55 0.58 -5.02 -22.15
CA ASP A 55 0.34 -4.42 -20.84
C ASP A 55 -1.16 -4.44 -20.55
N TYR A 56 -1.65 -5.57 -20.02
CA TYR A 56 -3.06 -5.75 -19.69
C TYR A 56 -3.40 -5.03 -18.39
N HIS A 57 -3.86 -3.78 -18.50
CA HIS A 57 -4.36 -3.00 -17.38
C HIS A 57 -5.78 -3.46 -16.97
N LEU A 58 -5.86 -4.57 -16.24
CA LEU A 58 -7.14 -5.05 -15.68
C LEU A 58 -7.48 -4.31 -14.38
N LYS A 59 -8.70 -3.80 -14.31
CA LYS A 59 -9.21 -3.14 -13.09
C LYS A 59 -9.30 -4.15 -11.93
N PRO A 60 -9.18 -3.68 -10.67
CA PRO A 60 -9.55 -4.47 -9.50
C PRO A 60 -11.00 -4.97 -9.58
N VAL A 61 -11.36 -5.93 -8.72
CA VAL A 61 -12.75 -6.40 -8.57
C VAL A 61 -13.66 -5.19 -8.39
N GLY A 62 -14.73 -5.13 -9.18
CA GLY A 62 -15.77 -4.12 -9.06
C GLY A 62 -16.45 -4.14 -7.69
N LYS A 63 -17.16 -3.06 -7.37
CA LYS A 63 -17.98 -2.98 -6.15
C LYS A 63 -19.44 -3.37 -6.38
N ILE A 64 -19.81 -3.54 -7.65
CA ILE A 64 -21.20 -3.67 -8.11
C ILE A 64 -21.26 -4.84 -9.10
N CYS A 65 -22.28 -5.67 -8.94
CA CYS A 65 -22.60 -6.77 -9.82
C CYS A 65 -22.95 -6.25 -11.22
N ALA A 66 -22.27 -6.75 -12.24
CA ALA A 66 -22.46 -6.39 -13.63
C ALA A 66 -23.83 -6.82 -14.20
N HIS A 67 -24.55 -7.73 -13.53
CA HIS A 67 -25.89 -8.12 -13.93
C HIS A 67 -26.96 -7.18 -13.37
N GLY A 68 -27.17 -7.22 -12.04
CA GLY A 68 -28.30 -6.55 -11.40
C GLY A 68 -27.98 -5.18 -10.80
N GLY A 69 -26.71 -4.78 -10.73
CA GLY A 69 -26.31 -3.54 -10.05
C GLY A 69 -26.25 -3.64 -8.52
N GLU A 70 -26.48 -4.83 -7.96
CA GLU A 70 -26.38 -5.08 -6.53
C GLU A 70 -24.92 -5.00 -6.03
N PRO A 71 -24.68 -4.64 -4.75
CA PRO A 71 -23.33 -4.64 -4.19
C PRO A 71 -22.66 -6.02 -4.24
N LEU A 72 -21.37 -6.03 -4.60
CA LEU A 72 -20.51 -7.17 -4.38
C LEU A 72 -20.06 -7.16 -2.91
N GLU A 73 -20.65 -8.04 -2.12
CA GLU A 73 -20.43 -8.08 -0.67
C GLU A 73 -19.00 -8.52 -0.33
N PRO A 74 -18.30 -7.83 0.58
CA PRO A 74 -16.97 -8.23 1.04
C PRO A 74 -16.92 -9.68 1.52
N SER A 75 -15.78 -10.33 1.29
CA SER A 75 -15.53 -11.73 1.71
C SER A 75 -16.48 -12.76 1.09
N THR A 76 -17.30 -12.38 0.09
CA THR A 76 -18.10 -13.31 -0.72
C THR A 76 -17.38 -13.68 -2.02
N VAL A 77 -17.81 -14.76 -2.67
CA VAL A 77 -17.29 -15.16 -3.98
C VAL A 77 -18.04 -14.41 -5.08
N CYS A 78 -17.29 -13.90 -6.06
CA CYS A 78 -17.81 -13.35 -7.29
C CYS A 78 -17.22 -14.09 -8.50
N VAL A 79 -17.94 -14.05 -9.63
CA VAL A 79 -17.46 -14.56 -10.92
C VAL A 79 -16.99 -13.37 -11.74
N SER A 80 -15.70 -13.33 -12.04
CA SER A 80 -15.08 -12.32 -12.89
C SER A 80 -14.95 -12.86 -14.31
N VAL A 81 -15.24 -12.00 -15.27
CA VAL A 81 -15.18 -12.30 -16.71
C VAL A 81 -14.37 -11.23 -17.40
N LEU A 82 -13.49 -11.64 -18.29
CA LEU A 82 -12.83 -10.76 -19.24
C LEU A 82 -13.50 -10.90 -20.60
N ILE A 83 -13.92 -9.77 -21.18
CA ILE A 83 -14.61 -9.70 -22.47
C ILE A 83 -13.81 -8.79 -23.37
N GLU A 84 -13.63 -9.18 -24.63
CA GLU A 84 -13.09 -8.30 -25.66
C GLU A 84 -14.25 -7.63 -26.41
N ARG A 85 -14.27 -6.29 -26.41
CA ARG A 85 -15.24 -5.48 -27.17
C ARG A 85 -14.52 -4.35 -27.85
N ASP A 86 -14.72 -4.20 -29.17
CA ASP A 86 -14.11 -3.15 -29.98
C ASP A 86 -12.57 -3.06 -29.84
N GLY A 87 -11.91 -4.20 -29.61
CA GLY A 87 -10.46 -4.29 -29.40
C GLY A 87 -9.98 -3.90 -28.00
N GLU A 88 -10.90 -3.63 -27.06
CA GLU A 88 -10.59 -3.38 -25.65
C GLU A 88 -10.98 -4.57 -24.76
N LEU A 89 -10.17 -4.81 -23.73
CA LEU A 89 -10.46 -5.83 -22.72
C LEU A 89 -11.18 -5.22 -21.52
N LEU A 90 -12.39 -5.70 -21.27
CA LEU A 90 -13.28 -5.25 -20.22
C LEU A 90 -13.47 -6.36 -19.19
N ARG A 91 -13.17 -6.04 -17.93
CA ARG A 91 -13.51 -6.90 -16.79
C ARG A 91 -14.92 -6.59 -16.31
N LEU A 92 -15.76 -7.62 -16.20
CA LEU A 92 -17.07 -7.58 -15.54
C LEU A 92 -17.07 -8.55 -14.37
N ASP A 93 -17.63 -8.14 -13.23
CA ASP A 93 -17.73 -8.95 -12.02
C ASP A 93 -19.19 -9.19 -11.66
N TYR A 94 -19.56 -10.44 -11.42
CA TYR A 94 -20.92 -10.88 -11.15
C TYR A 94 -21.03 -11.48 -9.76
N CYS A 95 -22.13 -11.20 -9.05
CA CYS A 95 -22.50 -11.95 -7.85
C CYS A 95 -22.58 -13.44 -8.21
N GLU A 96 -22.04 -14.31 -7.37
CA GLU A 96 -22.14 -15.75 -7.62
C GLU A 96 -23.60 -16.23 -7.68
N ALA A 97 -24.48 -15.63 -6.88
CA ALA A 97 -25.91 -15.93 -6.84
C ALA A 97 -26.66 -15.55 -8.14
N ASP A 98 -26.19 -14.52 -8.86
CA ASP A 98 -26.85 -13.98 -10.06
C ASP A 98 -26.12 -14.37 -11.36
N TRP A 99 -25.21 -15.34 -11.28
CA TRP A 99 -24.38 -15.74 -12.41
C TRP A 99 -25.17 -16.55 -13.43
N GLN A 100 -25.36 -15.99 -14.63
CA GLN A 100 -26.12 -16.62 -15.73
C GLN A 100 -25.25 -17.38 -16.74
N GLY A 101 -23.93 -17.37 -16.56
CA GLY A 101 -22.97 -17.91 -17.52
C GLY A 101 -22.22 -16.82 -18.29
N PRO A 102 -21.14 -17.20 -19.00
CA PRO A 102 -20.27 -16.24 -19.69
C PRO A 102 -21.01 -15.53 -20.82
N PRO A 103 -20.99 -14.18 -20.86
CA PRO A 103 -21.54 -13.41 -21.97
C PRO A 103 -20.74 -13.61 -23.27
N GLU A 104 -21.34 -13.25 -24.39
CA GLU A 104 -20.65 -13.27 -25.70
C GLU A 104 -19.40 -12.38 -25.70
N GLY A 105 -18.35 -12.83 -26.37
CA GLY A 105 -17.03 -12.17 -26.40
C GLY A 105 -16.16 -12.44 -25.18
N THR A 106 -16.55 -13.36 -24.30
CA THR A 106 -15.72 -13.78 -23.15
C THR A 106 -14.42 -14.43 -23.64
N VAL A 107 -13.30 -13.86 -23.22
CA VAL A 107 -11.95 -14.41 -23.45
C VAL A 107 -11.47 -15.26 -22.27
N GLY A 108 -12.01 -15.03 -21.07
CA GLY A 108 -11.67 -15.80 -19.88
C GLY A 108 -12.61 -15.54 -18.71
N GLN A 109 -12.71 -16.51 -17.80
CA GLN A 109 -13.52 -16.41 -16.58
C GLN A 109 -12.80 -17.04 -15.39
N TRP A 110 -12.98 -16.47 -14.20
CA TRP A 110 -12.48 -17.02 -12.95
C TRP A 110 -13.41 -16.67 -11.78
N ARG A 111 -13.24 -17.36 -10.67
CA ARG A 111 -13.87 -17.00 -9.39
C ARG A 111 -12.84 -16.35 -8.50
N CYS A 112 -13.22 -15.28 -7.82
CA CYS A 112 -12.39 -14.65 -6.79
C CYS A 112 -13.23 -14.14 -5.63
N THR A 113 -12.60 -14.01 -4.48
CA THR A 113 -13.22 -13.42 -3.29
C THR A 113 -13.20 -11.90 -3.40
N VAL A 114 -14.33 -11.26 -3.13
CA VAL A 114 -14.44 -9.80 -3.03
C VAL A 114 -13.59 -9.34 -1.85
N PRO A 115 -12.59 -8.46 -2.06
CA PRO A 115 -11.72 -8.01 -0.97
C PRO A 115 -12.52 -7.20 0.05
N GLU A 116 -12.13 -7.29 1.32
CA GLU A 116 -12.62 -6.33 2.30
C GLU A 116 -12.24 -4.91 1.87
N PRO A 117 -13.17 -3.94 1.95
CA PRO A 117 -12.81 -2.56 1.74
C PRO A 117 -11.79 -2.20 2.80
N VAL A 118 -10.56 -1.97 2.35
CA VAL A 118 -9.52 -1.40 3.19
C VAL A 118 -10.04 -0.03 3.58
N VAL A 119 -10.56 0.10 4.79
CA VAL A 119 -10.70 1.40 5.46
C VAL A 119 -9.28 1.84 5.68
N SER A 120 -8.69 2.46 4.66
CA SER A 120 -7.41 3.10 4.82
C SER A 120 -7.67 4.23 5.81
N SER A 121 -7.32 4.01 7.07
CA SER A 121 -7.07 5.09 8.02
C SER A 121 -5.88 5.94 7.60
N VAL A 122 -5.32 5.69 6.41
CA VAL A 122 -4.54 6.65 5.64
C VAL A 122 -5.40 7.90 5.52
N LEU A 123 -5.26 8.76 6.52
CA LEU A 123 -5.62 10.15 6.44
C LEU A 123 -5.16 10.61 5.08
N THR A 124 -6.06 11.28 4.36
CA THR A 124 -5.66 11.94 3.13
C THR A 124 -4.78 13.09 3.55
N ILE A 125 -3.48 12.81 3.78
CA ILE A 125 -2.52 13.83 4.22
C ILE A 125 -2.54 14.92 3.16
N ASP A 126 -2.85 16.14 3.62
CA ASP A 126 -2.83 17.33 2.79
C ASP A 126 -1.42 17.50 2.20
N PRO A 127 -1.28 17.61 0.86
CA PRO A 127 0.03 17.71 0.23
C PRO A 127 0.80 18.96 0.64
N ASP A 128 0.14 20.05 1.06
CA ASP A 128 0.81 21.25 1.55
C ASP A 128 1.37 21.04 2.97
N SER A 129 0.62 20.42 3.89
CA SER A 129 1.13 20.00 5.20
C SER A 129 2.32 19.03 5.08
N LEU A 130 2.23 18.07 4.17
CA LEU A 130 3.33 17.11 3.92
C LEU A 130 4.59 17.80 3.38
N MET A 131 4.43 18.81 2.52
CA MET A 131 5.54 19.59 1.98
C MET A 131 6.26 20.38 3.09
N ARG A 132 5.52 21.05 3.98
CA ARG A 132 6.15 21.78 5.11
C ARG A 132 6.91 20.85 6.04
N TYR A 133 6.36 19.67 6.29
CA TYR A 133 7.03 18.64 7.08
C TYR A 133 8.32 18.17 6.38
N PHE A 134 8.28 17.98 5.06
CA PHE A 134 9.45 17.62 4.25
C PHE A 134 10.55 18.67 4.26
N GLU A 135 10.21 19.96 4.11
CA GLU A 135 11.17 21.07 4.16
C GLU A 135 11.91 21.10 5.50
N ARG A 136 11.18 20.94 6.61
CA ARG A 136 11.79 20.85 7.94
C ARG A 136 12.71 19.63 8.07
N LEU A 137 12.30 18.47 7.56
CA LEU A 137 13.18 17.30 7.52
C LEU A 137 14.43 17.53 6.68
N ALA A 138 14.36 18.33 5.61
CA ALA A 138 15.49 18.64 4.74
C ALA A 138 16.49 19.60 5.39
N ASP A 139 16.01 20.50 6.26
CA ASP A 139 16.85 21.44 7.01
C ASP A 139 17.60 20.78 8.19
N GLU A 140 17.14 19.64 8.67
CA GLU A 140 17.77 18.90 9.76
C GLU A 140 18.94 18.04 9.27
N PRO A 141 20.13 18.13 9.88
CA PRO A 141 21.30 17.38 9.46
C PRO A 141 21.13 15.89 9.76
N ASP A 142 21.56 15.04 8.83
CA ASP A 142 21.53 13.60 9.03
C ASP A 142 22.51 13.20 10.16
N ASP A 143 22.01 12.48 11.17
CA ASP A 143 22.84 11.80 12.15
C ASP A 143 23.11 10.35 11.69
N PRO A 144 24.37 9.96 11.39
CA PRO A 144 24.71 8.60 11.03
C PRO A 144 24.33 7.56 12.10
N ALA A 145 24.19 7.96 13.36
CA ALA A 145 23.74 7.10 14.45
C ALA A 145 22.22 6.88 14.46
N GLU A 146 21.45 7.78 13.84
CA GLU A 146 19.98 7.72 13.80
C GLU A 146 19.43 7.84 12.36
N PRO A 147 19.45 6.75 11.57
CA PRO A 147 19.03 6.78 10.16
C PRO A 147 17.53 7.00 9.96
N LEU A 148 16.73 7.01 11.04
CA LEU A 148 15.28 7.13 10.98
C LEU A 148 14.84 8.41 10.24
N GLN A 149 15.50 9.53 10.50
CA GLN A 149 15.16 10.80 9.88
C GLN A 149 15.38 10.78 8.36
N GLN A 150 16.51 10.22 7.92
CA GLN A 150 16.82 10.03 6.51
C GLN A 150 15.79 9.12 5.82
N LYS A 151 15.38 8.03 6.49
CA LYS A 151 14.32 7.13 5.99
C LYS A 151 12.97 7.84 5.87
N LEU A 152 12.60 8.65 6.87
CA LEU A 152 11.39 9.47 6.80
C LEU A 152 11.45 10.48 5.66
N ARG A 153 12.59 11.17 5.47
CA ARG A 153 12.80 12.09 4.34
C ARG A 153 12.57 11.40 3.00
N TYR A 154 13.12 10.19 2.82
CA TYR A 154 12.90 9.37 1.64
C TYR A 154 11.41 9.03 1.43
N VAL A 155 10.74 8.48 2.45
CA VAL A 155 9.32 8.10 2.35
C VAL A 155 8.45 9.31 1.98
N VAL A 156 8.67 10.44 2.65
CA VAL A 156 7.93 11.68 2.40
C VAL A 156 8.19 12.22 1.00
N ALA A 157 9.43 12.19 0.51
CA ALA A 157 9.77 12.59 -0.86
C ALA A 157 9.01 11.75 -1.90
N VAL A 158 8.99 10.42 -1.73
CA VAL A 158 8.27 9.50 -2.62
C VAL A 158 6.75 9.77 -2.58
N MET A 159 6.18 10.03 -1.40
CA MET A 159 4.75 10.38 -1.27
C MET A 159 4.43 11.70 -1.98
N LEU A 160 5.27 12.73 -1.83
CA LEU A 160 5.10 14.01 -2.51
C LEU A 160 5.27 13.89 -4.03
N TRP A 161 6.19 13.05 -4.50
CA TRP A 161 6.36 12.75 -5.92
C TRP A 161 5.11 12.08 -6.51
N ARG A 162 4.55 11.08 -5.84
CA ARG A 162 3.28 10.44 -6.24
C ARG A 162 2.09 11.40 -6.24
N LYS A 163 2.07 12.36 -5.30
CA LYS A 163 1.10 13.46 -5.22
C LYS A 163 1.41 14.62 -6.19
N ARG A 164 2.45 14.50 -7.03
CA ARG A 164 2.91 15.52 -7.99
C ARG A 164 3.30 16.86 -7.36
N ARG A 165 3.74 16.85 -6.10
CA ARG A 165 4.32 18.01 -5.40
C ARG A 165 5.82 18.13 -5.55
N LEU A 166 6.49 17.02 -5.83
CA LEU A 166 7.87 16.98 -6.27
C LEU A 166 7.96 16.43 -7.70
N LYS A 167 9.00 16.85 -8.43
CA LYS A 167 9.44 16.24 -9.68
C LYS A 167 10.81 15.60 -9.45
N LEU A 168 10.97 14.37 -9.89
CA LEU A 168 12.28 13.71 -9.95
C LEU A 168 13.04 14.23 -11.18
N GLY A 169 14.19 14.86 -10.96
CA GLY A 169 15.08 15.39 -12.01
C GLY A 169 16.16 14.41 -12.45
N GLY A 170 16.52 13.44 -11.59
CA GLY A 170 17.54 12.44 -11.85
C GLY A 170 18.00 11.76 -10.57
N SER A 171 19.07 10.98 -10.66
CA SER A 171 19.81 10.47 -9.51
C SER A 171 21.31 10.53 -9.78
N LYS A 172 22.09 10.57 -8.70
CA LYS A 172 23.55 10.51 -8.72
C LYS A 172 24.07 9.52 -7.69
N MET A 173 25.25 8.97 -7.95
CA MET A 173 25.92 8.08 -7.00
C MET A 173 26.87 8.88 -6.11
N GLU A 174 26.68 8.80 -4.80
CA GLU A 174 27.62 9.30 -3.78
C GLU A 174 28.25 8.11 -3.05
N GLY A 175 29.37 7.64 -3.58
CA GLY A 175 30.00 6.39 -3.15
C GLY A 175 29.16 5.19 -3.58
N ASP A 176 28.72 4.39 -2.61
CA ASP A 176 27.84 3.22 -2.83
C ASP A 176 26.35 3.54 -2.62
N ARG A 177 26.00 4.83 -2.45
CA ARG A 177 24.64 5.27 -2.17
C ARG A 177 24.09 6.09 -3.33
N GLU A 178 22.86 5.81 -3.70
CA GLU A 178 22.13 6.59 -4.70
C GLU A 178 21.43 7.77 -4.02
N VAL A 179 21.58 8.96 -4.61
CA VAL A 179 20.93 10.20 -4.19
C VAL A 179 19.96 10.61 -5.29
N LEU A 180 18.69 10.77 -4.93
CA LEU A 180 17.61 11.21 -5.80
C LEU A 180 17.53 12.74 -5.77
N GLU A 181 17.48 13.36 -6.95
CA GLU A 181 17.41 14.81 -7.09
C GLU A 181 15.98 15.23 -7.38
N PHE A 182 15.30 15.82 -6.40
CA PHE A 182 13.93 16.31 -6.51
C PHE A 182 13.87 17.83 -6.69
N SER A 183 12.78 18.31 -7.29
CA SER A 183 12.44 19.74 -7.34
C SER A 183 10.98 19.98 -6.95
N GLY A 184 10.75 21.04 -6.17
CA GLY A 184 9.42 21.53 -5.81
C GLY A 184 8.66 22.09 -7.01
N VAL A 185 7.37 21.77 -7.13
CA VAL A 185 6.53 22.24 -8.25
C VAL A 185 6.01 23.67 -8.09
N ARG A 186 6.05 24.24 -6.89
CA ARG A 186 5.60 25.61 -6.58
C ARG A 186 6.74 26.56 -6.23
N GLY A 187 7.99 26.17 -6.52
CA GLY A 187 9.17 27.01 -6.29
C GLY A 187 9.87 26.77 -4.96
N GLU A 188 9.62 25.62 -4.31
CA GLU A 188 10.23 25.25 -3.03
C GLU A 188 11.75 24.95 -3.14
N GLY A 189 12.28 24.75 -4.35
CA GLY A 189 13.72 24.55 -4.60
C GLY A 189 14.08 23.12 -5.02
N GLN A 190 15.36 22.77 -4.86
CA GLN A 190 15.89 21.43 -5.13
C GLN A 190 16.19 20.70 -3.82
N PHE A 191 16.00 19.38 -3.82
CA PHE A 191 16.21 18.52 -2.65
C PHE A 191 16.96 17.26 -3.06
N ASP A 192 18.07 16.99 -2.38
CA ASP A 192 18.84 15.77 -2.53
C ASP A 192 18.41 14.79 -1.43
N VAL A 193 17.93 13.60 -1.84
CA VAL A 193 17.36 12.61 -0.93
C VAL A 193 18.01 11.26 -1.19
N LEU A 194 18.67 10.69 -0.18
CA LEU A 194 19.25 9.35 -0.29
C LEU A 194 18.17 8.30 -0.55
N ASP A 195 18.41 7.39 -1.49
CA ASP A 195 17.56 6.23 -1.71
C ASP A 195 17.86 5.17 -0.66
N CYS A 196 16.96 5.05 0.30
CA CYS A 196 17.10 4.13 1.43
C CYS A 196 16.75 2.67 1.09
N LYS A 197 16.30 2.35 -0.13
CA LYS A 197 15.93 1.00 -0.59
C LYS A 197 15.12 0.21 0.47
N LEU A 198 14.10 0.87 1.02
CA LEU A 198 13.28 0.33 2.11
C LEU A 198 12.45 -0.88 1.66
N ALA A 199 12.24 -1.82 2.58
CA ALA A 199 11.29 -2.93 2.39
C ALA A 199 9.84 -2.46 2.63
N ASP A 200 8.86 -3.17 2.05
CA ASP A 200 7.44 -2.77 2.10
C ASP A 200 6.90 -2.64 3.54
N ASP A 201 7.29 -3.55 4.44
CA ASP A 201 6.90 -3.51 5.86
C ASP A 201 7.50 -2.30 6.59
N GLU A 202 8.75 -1.96 6.29
CA GLU A 202 9.39 -0.77 6.84
C GLU A 202 8.75 0.52 6.32
N ILE A 203 8.30 0.55 5.06
CA ILE A 203 7.56 1.68 4.49
C ILE A 203 6.23 1.86 5.23
N ASP A 204 5.49 0.78 5.48
CA ASP A 204 4.23 0.83 6.21
C ASP A 204 4.43 1.39 7.64
N GLU A 205 5.45 0.92 8.37
CA GLU A 205 5.77 1.42 9.72
C GLU A 205 6.13 2.91 9.72
N LEU A 206 6.87 3.39 8.72
CA LEU A 206 7.25 4.80 8.58
C LEU A 206 6.06 5.68 8.21
N GLN A 207 5.13 5.17 7.39
CA GLN A 207 3.90 5.88 7.05
C GLN A 207 2.97 6.01 8.26
N ASP A 208 2.82 4.96 9.06
CA ASP A 208 2.06 5.01 10.31
C ASP A 208 2.64 6.05 11.27
N ARG A 209 3.98 6.06 11.43
CA ARG A 209 4.67 7.06 12.25
C ARG A 209 4.48 8.49 11.73
N LEU A 210 4.55 8.69 10.41
CA LEU A 210 4.31 9.98 9.78
C LEU A 210 2.89 10.48 10.07
N ASN A 211 1.89 9.60 9.96
CA ASN A 211 0.50 9.92 10.28
C ASN A 211 0.36 10.38 11.74
N GLU A 212 0.99 9.68 12.69
CA GLU A 212 0.98 10.07 14.11
C GLU A 212 1.64 11.43 14.36
N GLN A 213 2.75 11.74 13.68
CA GLN A 213 3.44 13.01 13.83
C GLN A 213 2.63 14.18 13.26
N LEU A 214 2.07 14.03 12.06
CA LEU A 214 1.25 15.06 11.43
C LEU A 214 -0.01 15.36 12.23
N GLN A 215 -0.67 14.34 12.81
CA GLN A 215 -1.81 14.53 13.70
C GLN A 215 -1.45 15.34 14.95
N ARG A 216 -0.25 15.13 15.52
CA ARG A 216 0.21 15.88 16.69
C ARG A 216 0.41 17.36 16.36
N GLU A 217 0.84 17.67 15.15
CA GLU A 217 1.09 19.05 14.69
C GLU A 217 -0.20 19.79 14.31
N GLU A 218 -1.19 19.12 13.72
CA GLU A 218 -2.47 19.75 13.35
C GLU A 218 -3.36 20.09 14.56
N TRP A 219 -3.13 19.44 15.71
CA TRP A 219 -3.92 19.61 16.94
C TRP A 219 -3.13 20.29 18.07
N SER A 220 -1.94 20.83 17.78
CA SER A 220 -1.12 21.63 18.70
C SER A 220 -1.12 23.11 18.31
#